data_AF-Y0KGK7-F1
#
_entry.id   AF-Y0KGK7-F1
#
_cell.length_a   1.000
_cell.length_b   1.000
_cell.length_c   1.000
_cell.angle_alpha   90.00
_cell.angle_beta   90.00
_cell.angle_gamma   90.00
#
_symmetry.space_group_name_H-M   'P 1'
#
loop_
_entity.id
_entity.type
_entity.pdbx_description
1 polymer ?
#
loop_
_entity_poly.entity_id
_entity_poly.type
_entity_poly.pdbx_seq_one_letter_code
_entity_poly.pdbx_strand_id
1 'polypeptide(L)'
;MKMKQIALLVAGLAASASVLAAPVTVGEIDAARSAGTLQQAWISGASAPTKSVYEGWVGSGTGVGCDSGTNTIFTNATGASNVPGGLGNFTAYACKRSGIVSVLYHTLDGGSLNAYSPHTVGTRLARLKFVGTGNGCTSNASYVDATNTENNATVWKGCTRVGNVLPGTGATSASNTANATAVAADPFAPQLPVGGFSDVEAALFSPSIGGGNVSARGIESDANVGQVFGVAVSTHLYRALQAAQGLSDVNSTTYDPVNAPNITRAQYVAIITSGGAANGDWTAILGSNPGKVKLERRVNTSGSQASSNAFFLASPCASGAGASLIPAATATDSTTDYVVTENAGSGDVKTRITSATAAGGVEGYAIGVLSTENNWRLDSGTQNGYRYVKVEGVHPELGDTENARVTATNGDYAFHMEMKNFVRSNYAGVPAKTAFENAVVGQITAALANPQAAACAVLPRGLTLNPLAGSVCTVGAQVARATNLGKNCSPAQLVQ
;
A
#
# COMPACT_ATOMS: atom_id res chain seq x y z
N MET A 1 64.40 6.77 -9.93
CA MET A 1 63.27 5.96 -9.41
C MET A 1 62.13 6.07 -10.40
N LYS A 2 61.71 4.94 -10.99
CA LYS A 2 60.95 4.90 -12.25
C LYS A 2 59.44 4.90 -11.95
N MET A 3 58.67 5.71 -12.70
CA MET A 3 57.20 5.89 -12.66
C MET A 3 56.36 4.60 -12.49
N LYS A 4 56.91 3.42 -12.80
CA LYS A 4 56.27 2.11 -12.59
C LYS A 4 55.98 1.80 -11.11
N GLN A 5 56.72 2.37 -10.16
CA GLN A 5 56.47 2.17 -8.71
C GLN A 5 55.33 3.04 -8.18
N ILE A 6 55.07 4.20 -8.79
CA ILE A 6 53.94 5.08 -8.43
C ILE A 6 52.64 4.51 -9.00
N ALA A 7 52.67 3.96 -10.22
CA ALA A 7 51.49 3.32 -10.82
C ALA A 7 51.01 2.07 -10.04
N LEU A 8 51.94 1.29 -9.46
CA LEU A 8 51.57 0.14 -8.63
C LEU A 8 51.01 0.54 -7.26
N LEU A 9 51.48 1.66 -6.69
CA LEU A 9 50.93 2.20 -5.44
C LEU A 9 49.52 2.79 -5.64
N VAL A 10 49.27 3.47 -6.77
CA VAL A 10 47.95 4.01 -7.12
C VAL A 10 46.96 2.88 -7.49
N ALA A 11 47.41 1.81 -8.14
CA ALA A 11 46.58 0.63 -8.37
C ALA A 11 46.29 -0.16 -7.06
N GLY A 12 47.24 -0.19 -6.12
CA GLY A 12 47.05 -0.79 -4.80
C GLY A 12 46.09 -0.01 -3.89
N LEU A 13 46.10 1.32 -3.97
CA LEU A 13 45.15 2.20 -3.25
C LEU A 13 43.75 2.22 -3.89
N ALA A 14 43.64 1.98 -5.20
CA ALA A 14 42.36 1.84 -5.89
C ALA A 14 41.71 0.46 -5.70
N ALA A 15 42.49 -0.59 -5.42
CA ALA A 15 41.99 -1.94 -5.18
C ALA A 15 41.48 -2.17 -3.73
N SER A 16 41.74 -1.25 -2.80
CA SER A 16 41.29 -1.32 -1.41
C SER A 16 39.93 -0.66 -1.13
N ALA A 17 39.27 -0.05 -2.12
CA ALA A 17 38.02 0.68 -1.93
C ALA A 17 36.75 -0.11 -2.29
N SER A 18 36.86 -1.28 -2.93
CA SER A 18 35.76 -2.21 -3.09
C SER A 18 35.94 -3.40 -2.15
N VAL A 19 35.94 -3.13 -0.84
CA VAL A 19 35.55 -4.16 0.13
C VAL A 19 34.19 -4.65 -0.34
N LEU A 20 34.09 -5.95 -0.66
CA LEU A 20 32.84 -6.63 -0.99
C LEU A 20 31.74 -6.09 -0.08
N ALA A 21 30.84 -5.28 -0.64
CA ALA A 21 29.89 -4.52 0.15
C ALA A 21 28.93 -5.52 0.82
N ALA A 22 28.99 -5.59 2.14
CA ALA A 22 28.18 -6.49 2.95
C ALA A 22 26.89 -5.78 3.42
N PRO A 23 25.81 -6.53 3.67
CA PRO A 23 24.59 -6.01 4.27
C PRO A 23 24.89 -5.23 5.55
N VAL A 24 24.23 -4.08 5.72
CA VAL A 24 24.37 -3.26 6.94
C VAL A 24 24.02 -4.09 8.17
N THR A 25 24.95 -4.14 9.11
CA THR A 25 24.81 -4.88 10.36
C THR A 25 24.26 -4.01 11.48
N VAL A 26 23.72 -4.67 12.52
CA VAL A 26 23.31 -4.00 13.77
C VAL A 26 24.46 -3.19 14.39
N GLY A 27 25.68 -3.74 14.38
CA GLY A 27 26.86 -3.07 14.91
C GLY A 27 27.24 -1.79 14.14
N GLU A 28 27.11 -1.79 12.82
CA GLU A 28 27.34 -0.57 12.01
C GLU A 28 26.29 0.51 12.29
N ILE A 29 25.04 0.13 12.50
CA ILE A 29 23.97 1.07 12.88
C ILE A 29 24.28 1.71 14.23
N ASP A 30 24.69 0.91 15.23
CA ASP A 30 25.04 1.43 16.55
C ASP A 30 26.29 2.31 16.54
N ALA A 31 27.30 1.93 15.76
CA ALA A 31 28.50 2.72 15.56
C ALA A 31 28.19 4.07 14.92
N ALA A 32 27.41 4.08 13.83
CA ALA A 32 26.98 5.30 13.16
C ALA A 32 26.10 6.18 14.08
N ARG A 33 25.22 5.57 14.88
CA ARG A 33 24.41 6.31 15.87
C ARG A 33 25.28 6.97 16.93
N SER A 34 26.22 6.22 17.48
CA SER A 34 27.15 6.70 18.52
C SER A 34 28.07 7.80 17.99
N ALA A 35 28.46 7.72 16.72
CA ALA A 35 29.25 8.73 16.03
C ALA A 35 28.43 9.95 15.55
N GLY A 36 27.10 9.94 15.67
CA GLY A 36 26.23 11.00 15.17
C GLY A 36 26.16 11.10 13.63
N THR A 37 26.55 10.04 12.92
CA THR A 37 26.59 9.98 11.45
C THR A 37 25.42 9.19 10.85
N LEU A 38 24.64 8.48 11.67
CA LEU A 38 23.47 7.72 11.23
C LEU A 38 22.42 8.64 10.61
N GLN A 39 22.06 8.35 9.36
CA GLN A 39 20.89 8.95 8.73
C GLN A 39 19.66 8.11 9.03
N GLN A 40 18.59 8.71 9.52
CA GLN A 40 17.37 7.96 9.77
C GLN A 40 16.12 8.82 9.59
N ALA A 41 15.06 8.17 9.13
CA ALA A 41 13.75 8.78 8.92
C ALA A 41 12.65 7.75 9.18
N TRP A 42 11.46 8.21 9.53
CA TRP A 42 10.28 7.35 9.69
C TRP A 42 9.18 7.80 8.74
N ILE A 43 8.62 6.89 7.95
CA ILE A 43 7.48 7.14 7.08
C ILE A 43 6.27 6.27 7.48
N SER A 44 5.07 6.70 7.09
CA SER A 44 3.84 5.96 7.31
C SER A 44 2.82 6.10 6.19
N GLY A 45 1.87 5.17 6.10
CA GLY A 45 0.72 5.28 5.19
C GLY A 45 0.32 3.97 4.54
N ALA A 46 0.08 4.00 3.22
CA ALA A 46 -0.51 2.92 2.45
C ALA A 46 0.36 1.65 2.44
N SER A 47 -0.28 0.48 2.57
CA SER A 47 0.38 -0.83 2.48
C SER A 47 0.56 -1.34 1.06
N ALA A 48 -0.26 -0.88 0.11
CA ALA A 48 -0.21 -1.35 -1.25
C ALA A 48 1.14 -1.12 -1.98
N PRO A 49 1.81 0.05 -1.84
CA PRO A 49 3.05 0.30 -2.55
C PRO A 49 4.27 -0.23 -1.77
N THR A 50 4.14 -1.06 -0.72
CA THR A 50 5.25 -1.38 0.20
C THR A 50 6.48 -1.92 -0.53
N LYS A 51 6.29 -2.85 -1.48
CA LYS A 51 7.39 -3.38 -2.28
C LYS A 51 8.03 -2.27 -3.11
N SER A 52 7.23 -1.47 -3.81
CA SER A 52 7.74 -0.34 -4.59
C SER A 52 8.47 0.69 -3.73
N VAL A 53 7.96 1.03 -2.54
CA VAL A 53 8.64 1.96 -1.60
C VAL A 53 9.99 1.41 -1.18
N TYR A 54 10.10 0.09 -0.96
CA TYR A 54 11.38 -0.56 -0.70
C TYR A 54 12.32 -0.48 -1.92
N GLU A 55 11.83 -0.75 -3.13
CA GLU A 55 12.63 -0.64 -4.35
C GLU A 55 13.09 0.79 -4.62
N GLY A 56 12.21 1.78 -4.38
CA GLY A 56 12.56 3.20 -4.46
C GLY A 56 13.54 3.64 -3.38
N TRP A 57 13.50 3.00 -2.20
CA TRP A 57 14.52 3.16 -1.17
C TRP A 57 15.89 2.64 -1.61
N VAL A 58 15.92 1.47 -2.27
CA VAL A 58 17.13 0.88 -2.85
C VAL A 58 17.67 1.74 -4.00
N GLY A 59 16.80 2.26 -4.88
CA GLY A 59 17.11 3.38 -5.78
C GLY A 59 18.25 3.16 -6.78
N SER A 60 18.31 1.99 -7.42
CA SER A 60 19.39 1.61 -8.35
C SER A 60 19.72 2.71 -9.38
N GLY A 61 20.99 3.13 -9.46
CA GLY A 61 21.56 3.91 -10.57
C GLY A 61 21.28 5.43 -10.65
N THR A 62 20.67 6.08 -9.65
CA THR A 62 20.40 7.54 -9.69
C THR A 62 21.26 8.38 -8.72
N GLY A 63 22.24 7.78 -8.04
CA GLY A 63 23.13 8.48 -7.10
C GLY A 63 22.47 8.90 -5.77
N VAL A 64 21.21 8.55 -5.56
CA VAL A 64 20.46 8.78 -4.31
C VAL A 64 20.08 7.50 -3.58
N GLY A 65 20.36 6.32 -4.13
CA GLY A 65 19.98 5.00 -3.59
C GLY A 65 21.00 4.37 -2.64
N CYS A 66 20.79 3.08 -2.36
CA CYS A 66 21.66 2.23 -1.57
C CYS A 66 22.87 1.76 -2.37
N ASP A 67 24.02 1.66 -1.69
CA ASP A 67 25.21 1.01 -2.21
C ASP A 67 24.90 -0.48 -2.41
N SER A 68 25.29 -1.03 -3.57
CA SER A 68 25.00 -2.41 -3.96
C SER A 68 25.44 -3.40 -2.89
N GLY A 69 24.59 -4.39 -2.59
CA GLY A 69 24.87 -5.45 -1.61
C GLY A 69 24.73 -5.04 -0.13
N THR A 70 24.38 -3.79 0.18
CA THR A 70 24.35 -3.31 1.57
C THR A 70 22.98 -3.40 2.26
N ASN A 71 21.95 -3.92 1.58
CA ASN A 71 20.59 -3.86 2.11
C ASN A 71 20.32 -4.84 3.24
N THR A 72 19.64 -4.35 4.25
CA THR A 72 19.09 -5.12 5.37
C THR A 72 17.67 -4.66 5.65
N ILE A 73 16.75 -5.59 5.84
CA ILE A 73 15.37 -5.32 6.26
C ILE A 73 15.22 -5.81 7.69
N PHE A 74 14.53 -5.03 8.53
CA PHE A 74 14.14 -5.40 9.88
C PHE A 74 12.62 -5.40 9.96
N THR A 75 12.03 -6.39 10.63
CA THR A 75 10.58 -6.47 10.83
C THR A 75 10.22 -7.06 12.19
N ASN A 76 9.09 -6.63 12.74
CA ASN A 76 8.49 -7.25 13.90
C ASN A 76 7.77 -8.58 13.58
N ALA A 77 7.58 -8.92 12.31
CA ALA A 77 6.93 -10.15 11.90
C ALA A 77 7.79 -11.38 12.21
N THR A 78 7.13 -12.50 12.49
CA THR A 78 7.74 -13.81 12.77
C THR A 78 7.36 -14.88 11.74
N GLY A 79 6.54 -14.52 10.74
CA GLY A 79 6.07 -15.44 9.70
C GLY A 79 7.14 -15.85 8.68
N ALA A 80 6.79 -16.73 7.76
CA ALA A 80 7.72 -17.29 6.78
C ALA A 80 8.07 -16.33 5.62
N SER A 81 7.18 -15.39 5.25
CA SER A 81 7.43 -14.48 4.12
C SER A 81 8.66 -13.60 4.35
N ASN A 82 9.45 -13.42 3.29
CA ASN A 82 10.65 -12.57 3.28
C ASN A 82 10.51 -11.36 2.34
N VAL A 83 9.38 -11.23 1.64
CA VAL A 83 9.20 -10.24 0.57
C VAL A 83 8.61 -8.95 1.17
N PRO A 84 9.16 -7.75 0.90
CA PRO A 84 8.52 -6.48 1.21
C PRO A 84 7.03 -6.47 0.82
N GLY A 85 6.16 -6.00 1.71
CA GLY A 85 4.69 -6.13 1.60
C GLY A 85 4.12 -7.40 2.24
N GLY A 86 4.90 -8.48 2.32
CA GLY A 86 4.58 -9.69 3.09
C GLY A 86 5.20 -9.73 4.50
N LEU A 87 5.97 -8.70 4.87
CA LEU A 87 6.72 -8.61 6.13
C LEU A 87 5.92 -7.97 7.29
N GLY A 88 4.60 -7.83 7.16
CA GLY A 88 3.75 -7.18 8.16
C GLY A 88 3.83 -5.64 8.15
N ASN A 89 3.24 -5.01 9.17
CA ASN A 89 2.98 -3.56 9.15
C ASN A 89 4.10 -2.67 9.71
N PHE A 90 5.13 -3.26 10.33
CA PHE A 90 6.20 -2.51 10.99
C PHE A 90 7.56 -3.01 10.51
N THR A 91 8.17 -2.25 9.61
CA THR A 91 9.43 -2.61 8.98
C THR A 91 10.44 -1.46 9.08
N ALA A 92 11.72 -1.77 8.92
CA ALA A 92 12.75 -0.78 8.66
C ALA A 92 13.68 -1.29 7.56
N TYR A 93 14.12 -0.41 6.68
CA TYR A 93 15.07 -0.70 5.60
C TYR A 93 16.38 0.02 5.93
N ALA A 94 17.48 -0.70 5.93
CA ALA A 94 18.80 -0.18 6.18
C ALA A 94 19.71 -0.48 5.00
N CYS A 95 20.59 0.45 4.69
CA CYS A 95 21.65 0.27 3.70
C CYS A 95 22.73 1.33 3.91
N LYS A 96 23.82 1.25 3.15
CA LYS A 96 24.75 2.37 3.02
C LYS A 96 24.31 3.21 1.83
N ARG A 97 24.42 4.54 1.92
CA ARG A 97 24.19 5.49 0.82
C ARG A 97 25.44 6.32 0.68
N SER A 98 26.26 6.05 -0.34
CA SER A 98 27.60 6.64 -0.48
C SER A 98 28.45 6.42 0.78
N GLY A 99 28.44 5.20 1.32
CA GLY A 99 29.16 4.79 2.53
C GLY A 99 28.52 5.21 3.86
N ILE A 100 27.47 6.05 3.85
CA ILE A 100 26.77 6.49 5.08
C ILE A 100 25.70 5.49 5.45
N VAL A 101 25.69 5.00 6.69
CA VAL A 101 24.61 4.11 7.18
C VAL A 101 23.31 4.89 7.29
N SER A 102 22.27 4.40 6.61
CA SER A 102 20.95 5.03 6.58
C SER A 102 19.87 4.00 6.94
N VAL A 103 18.85 4.43 7.70
CA VAL A 103 17.71 3.58 8.11
C VAL A 103 16.38 4.31 7.88
N LEU A 104 15.50 3.71 7.09
CA LEU A 104 14.12 4.15 6.90
C LEU A 104 13.17 3.24 7.67
N TYR A 105 12.51 3.77 8.70
CA TYR A 105 11.41 3.08 9.38
C TYR A 105 10.12 3.28 8.60
N HIS A 106 9.28 2.24 8.50
CA HIS A 106 8.06 2.26 7.73
C HIS A 106 6.90 1.62 8.51
N THR A 107 5.87 2.40 8.81
CA THR A 107 4.64 1.96 9.46
C THR A 107 3.46 1.97 8.48
N LEU A 108 2.91 0.80 8.20
CA LEU A 108 1.77 0.60 7.31
C LEU A 108 0.43 0.49 8.05
N ASP A 109 0.51 0.42 9.38
CA ASP A 109 -0.63 0.18 10.24
C ASP A 109 -1.66 1.31 10.16
N GLY A 110 -2.96 0.95 10.12
CA GLY A 110 -4.08 1.88 10.01
C GLY A 110 -4.28 2.54 8.63
N GLY A 111 -3.42 2.31 7.65
CA GLY A 111 -3.65 2.67 6.25
C GLY A 111 -3.26 4.09 5.84
N SER A 112 -3.68 4.46 4.63
CA SER A 112 -3.16 5.57 3.82
C SER A 112 -3.30 6.95 4.46
N LEU A 113 -4.34 7.17 5.26
CA LEU A 113 -4.51 8.43 6.02
C LEU A 113 -3.34 8.71 6.98
N ASN A 114 -2.60 7.67 7.41
CA ASN A 114 -1.50 7.83 8.34
C ASN A 114 -0.24 8.45 7.72
N ALA A 115 -0.23 8.73 6.41
CA ALA A 115 0.73 9.67 5.83
C ALA A 115 0.51 11.11 6.36
N TYR A 116 -0.70 11.46 6.81
CA TYR A 116 -1.12 12.82 7.19
C TYR A 116 -1.52 12.95 8.66
N SER A 117 -2.29 11.99 9.19
CA SER A 117 -2.95 12.10 10.50
C SER A 117 -2.03 12.33 11.72
N PRO A 118 -0.76 11.86 11.74
CA PRO A 118 0.19 12.23 12.80
C PRO A 118 0.46 13.74 12.86
N HIS A 119 0.26 14.45 11.75
CA HIS A 119 0.54 15.87 11.60
C HIS A 119 -0.69 16.75 11.74
N THR A 120 -1.86 16.27 11.34
CA THR A 120 -3.10 17.04 11.32
C THR A 120 -3.86 16.94 12.64
N VAL A 121 -4.00 15.73 13.18
CA VAL A 121 -4.77 15.45 14.42
C VAL A 121 -3.94 14.77 15.51
N GLY A 122 -2.64 14.61 15.30
CA GLY A 122 -1.71 14.11 16.32
C GLY A 122 -1.82 12.60 16.57
N THR A 123 -2.29 11.83 15.58
CA THR A 123 -2.37 10.37 15.66
C THR A 123 -1.04 9.74 16.10
N ARG A 124 -1.10 8.79 17.02
CA ARG A 124 0.05 8.05 17.55
C ARG A 124 0.00 6.60 17.08
N LEU A 125 0.87 6.27 16.12
CA LEU A 125 0.96 4.96 15.47
C LEU A 125 1.93 4.06 16.21
N ALA A 126 1.73 2.76 16.36
CA ALA A 126 2.84 1.89 16.74
C ALA A 126 3.98 1.94 15.72
N ARG A 127 5.20 1.57 16.14
CA ARG A 127 6.36 1.56 15.26
C ARG A 127 7.39 0.53 15.70
N LEU A 128 8.29 0.20 14.80
CA LEU A 128 9.48 -0.55 15.17
C LEU A 128 10.36 0.33 16.07
N LYS A 129 10.93 -0.25 17.13
CA LYS A 129 11.99 0.39 17.90
C LYS A 129 13.17 0.70 16.97
N PHE A 130 13.99 1.71 17.28
CA PHE A 130 15.21 1.96 16.51
C PHE A 130 16.08 0.71 16.47
N VAL A 131 16.43 0.27 15.26
CA VAL A 131 17.22 -0.94 15.03
C VAL A 131 18.64 -0.73 15.52
N GLY A 132 19.22 -1.73 16.17
CA GLY A 132 20.42 -1.55 16.99
C GLY A 132 20.50 -2.62 18.09
N THR A 133 21.55 -2.56 18.89
CA THR A 133 21.72 -3.42 20.07
C THR A 133 20.50 -3.28 20.98
N GLY A 134 19.90 -4.42 21.36
CA GLY A 134 18.71 -4.44 22.22
C GLY A 134 17.36 -4.26 21.50
N ASN A 135 17.32 -4.23 20.16
CA ASN A 135 16.06 -4.27 19.42
C ASN A 135 15.39 -5.67 19.48
N GLY A 136 16.09 -6.71 19.91
CA GLY A 136 15.48 -8.02 20.19
C GLY A 136 15.06 -8.82 18.94
N CYS A 137 15.55 -8.46 17.75
CA CYS A 137 15.37 -9.29 16.55
C CYS A 137 15.93 -10.70 16.79
N THR A 138 15.16 -11.74 16.41
CA THR A 138 15.38 -13.12 16.88
C THR A 138 15.90 -14.08 15.82
N SER A 139 15.73 -13.76 14.54
CA SER A 139 16.18 -14.61 13.42
C SER A 139 16.50 -13.77 12.19
N ASN A 140 17.26 -14.35 11.26
CA ASN A 140 17.48 -13.77 9.95
C ASN A 140 17.14 -14.75 8.81
N ALA A 141 16.80 -14.20 7.66
CA ALA A 141 16.55 -14.89 6.40
C ALA A 141 17.06 -14.03 5.24
N SER A 142 16.84 -14.46 4.00
CA SER A 142 17.18 -13.68 2.81
C SER A 142 15.92 -13.35 1.99
N TYR A 143 15.84 -12.10 1.54
CA TYR A 143 14.99 -11.70 0.43
C TYR A 143 15.84 -11.76 -0.83
N VAL A 144 15.39 -12.58 -1.79
CA VAL A 144 16.02 -12.69 -3.11
C VAL A 144 15.00 -12.22 -4.14
N ASP A 145 15.35 -11.16 -4.82
CA ASP A 145 14.66 -10.66 -5.99
C ASP A 145 15.39 -11.18 -7.24
N ALA A 146 14.77 -12.14 -7.91
CA ALA A 146 15.33 -12.78 -9.10
C ALA A 146 15.46 -11.82 -10.30
N THR A 147 14.83 -10.65 -10.22
CA THR A 147 14.67 -9.73 -11.35
C THR A 147 15.44 -8.44 -11.19
N ASN A 148 15.77 -8.08 -9.94
CA ASN A 148 16.72 -7.03 -9.65
C ASN A 148 17.53 -7.41 -8.40
N THR A 149 18.74 -7.91 -8.60
CA THR A 149 19.60 -8.35 -7.50
C THR A 149 20.03 -7.21 -6.57
N GLU A 150 19.90 -5.94 -6.99
CA GLU A 150 20.14 -4.80 -6.10
C GLU A 150 19.10 -4.72 -4.99
N ASN A 151 17.91 -5.30 -5.15
CA ASN A 151 16.88 -5.40 -4.12
C ASN A 151 17.14 -6.51 -3.11
N ASN A 152 18.16 -7.35 -3.30
CA ASN A 152 18.43 -8.44 -2.37
C ASN A 152 18.80 -7.89 -1.00
N ALA A 153 18.28 -8.53 0.06
CA ALA A 153 18.50 -8.08 1.43
C ALA A 153 18.59 -9.22 2.42
N THR A 154 19.37 -9.00 3.49
CA THR A 154 19.23 -9.79 4.71
C THR A 154 17.99 -9.33 5.47
N VAL A 155 17.14 -10.25 5.92
CA VAL A 155 15.88 -9.93 6.60
C VAL A 155 15.94 -10.38 8.05
N TRP A 156 15.99 -9.44 8.99
CA TRP A 156 15.89 -9.69 10.44
C TRP A 156 14.43 -9.65 10.90
N LYS A 157 14.02 -10.65 11.66
CA LYS A 157 12.63 -10.87 12.10
C LYS A 157 12.49 -10.80 13.61
N GLY A 158 11.24 -10.67 14.08
CA GLY A 158 10.90 -10.63 15.51
C GLY A 158 11.42 -9.40 16.24
N CYS A 159 11.76 -8.33 15.51
CA CYS A 159 12.26 -7.08 16.09
C CYS A 159 11.20 -6.41 16.99
N THR A 160 11.65 -5.69 18.02
CA THR A 160 10.76 -5.14 19.05
C THR A 160 9.92 -3.98 18.50
N ARG A 161 8.61 -4.01 18.79
CA ARG A 161 7.67 -2.93 18.49
C ARG A 161 7.44 -2.06 19.73
N VAL A 162 7.31 -0.75 19.52
CA VAL A 162 6.88 0.21 20.54
C VAL A 162 5.43 0.63 20.27
N GLY A 163 4.56 0.32 21.23
CA GLY A 163 3.12 0.56 21.16
C GLY A 163 2.31 -0.60 20.57
N ASN A 164 1.01 -0.37 20.47
CA ASN A 164 0.00 -1.32 20.03
C ASN A 164 -0.51 -1.00 18.63
N VAL A 165 -0.81 -2.06 17.89
CA VAL A 165 -1.50 -2.00 16.60
C VAL A 165 -2.80 -1.20 16.78
N LEU A 166 -3.12 -0.37 15.81
CA LEU A 166 -4.37 0.38 15.81
C LEU A 166 -5.57 -0.59 15.73
N PRO A 167 -6.69 -0.26 16.38
CA PRO A 167 -7.89 -1.06 16.23
C PRO A 167 -8.40 -0.97 14.78
N GLY A 168 -9.25 -1.93 14.40
CA GLY A 168 -9.90 -1.98 13.09
C GLY A 168 -10.94 -0.89 12.85
N THR A 169 -10.85 0.25 13.54
CA THR A 169 -11.57 1.51 13.28
C THR A 169 -10.60 2.68 13.02
N GLY A 170 -9.29 2.42 12.99
CA GLY A 170 -8.26 3.45 12.94
C GLY A 170 -7.87 3.95 14.33
N ALA A 171 -7.19 5.09 14.41
CA ALA A 171 -6.74 5.62 15.70
C ALA A 171 -7.91 6.13 16.55
N THR A 172 -7.94 5.74 17.83
CA THR A 172 -8.89 6.20 18.85
C THR A 172 -8.15 6.98 19.94
N SER A 173 -8.89 7.70 20.79
CA SER A 173 -8.29 8.35 21.97
C SER A 173 -7.51 7.36 22.84
N ALA A 174 -8.06 6.15 23.05
CA ALA A 174 -7.42 5.11 23.84
C ALA A 174 -6.12 4.60 23.17
N SER A 175 -6.15 4.29 21.87
CA SER A 175 -4.95 3.83 21.17
C SER A 175 -3.89 4.93 21.11
N ASN A 176 -4.31 6.19 20.94
CA ASN A 176 -3.41 7.34 20.93
C ASN A 176 -2.70 7.52 22.28
N THR A 177 -3.44 7.46 23.39
CA THR A 177 -2.85 7.54 24.72
C THR A 177 -1.88 6.40 24.98
N ALA A 178 -2.29 5.14 24.71
CA ALA A 178 -1.43 3.98 24.90
C ALA A 178 -0.13 4.09 24.09
N ASN A 179 -0.24 4.48 22.81
CA ASN A 179 0.92 4.64 21.93
C ASN A 179 1.79 5.85 22.30
N ALA A 180 1.23 6.93 22.85
CA ALA A 180 1.98 8.05 23.37
C ALA A 180 2.80 7.65 24.61
N THR A 181 2.17 6.95 25.56
CA THR A 181 2.83 6.45 26.77
C THR A 181 3.97 5.49 26.42
N ALA A 182 3.73 4.56 25.50
CA ALA A 182 4.77 3.61 25.07
C ALA A 182 5.99 4.30 24.44
N VAL A 183 5.77 5.35 23.64
CA VAL A 183 6.87 6.14 23.03
C VAL A 183 7.62 6.94 24.06
N ALA A 184 6.92 7.59 24.99
CA ALA A 184 7.55 8.37 26.04
C ALA A 184 8.41 7.49 26.96
N ALA A 185 8.02 6.23 27.14
CA ALA A 185 8.77 5.25 27.92
C ALA A 185 9.98 4.64 27.18
N ASP A 186 10.08 4.77 25.85
CA ASP A 186 11.17 4.20 25.06
C ASP A 186 11.95 5.30 24.31
N PRO A 187 13.15 5.69 24.81
CA PRO A 187 13.96 6.74 24.18
C PRO A 187 14.46 6.36 22.78
N PHE A 188 14.34 5.09 22.39
CA PHE A 188 14.71 4.60 21.08
C PHE A 188 13.49 4.41 20.16
N ALA A 189 12.35 5.02 20.47
CA ALA A 189 11.21 5.05 19.57
C ALA A 189 11.30 6.23 18.58
N PRO A 190 11.13 5.98 17.25
CA PRO A 190 10.82 7.05 16.30
C PRO A 190 9.66 7.92 16.79
N GLN A 191 9.87 9.24 16.86
CA GLN A 191 8.95 10.16 17.55
C GLN A 191 7.80 10.64 16.67
N LEU A 192 8.10 11.01 15.42
CA LEU A 192 7.13 11.51 14.45
C LEU A 192 7.58 11.10 13.05
N PRO A 193 6.68 10.60 12.18
CA PRO A 193 7.04 10.33 10.81
C PRO A 193 7.36 11.64 10.09
N VAL A 194 8.14 11.58 9.02
CA VAL A 194 8.44 12.73 8.14
C VAL A 194 7.37 12.91 7.07
N GLY A 195 6.43 11.97 6.99
CA GLY A 195 5.36 11.87 6.02
C GLY A 195 5.24 10.45 5.50
N GLY A 196 4.93 10.27 4.23
CA GLY A 196 4.90 8.95 3.59
C GLY A 196 3.99 8.90 2.37
N PHE A 197 3.35 7.77 2.13
CA PHE A 197 2.61 7.49 0.89
C PHE A 197 1.14 7.19 1.18
N SER A 198 0.25 7.65 0.31
CA SER A 198 -1.18 7.40 0.37
C SER A 198 -1.70 6.95 -0.99
N ASP A 199 -2.69 6.06 -1.00
CA ASP A 199 -3.33 5.63 -2.26
C ASP A 199 -4.08 6.78 -2.96
N VAL A 200 -4.41 7.85 -2.21
CA VAL A 200 -5.21 8.99 -2.64
C VAL A 200 -4.79 10.27 -1.92
N GLU A 201 -5.23 11.43 -2.40
CA GLU A 201 -5.03 12.73 -1.75
C GLU A 201 -5.73 12.86 -0.40
N ALA A 202 -5.13 13.66 0.50
CA ALA A 202 -5.66 13.93 1.82
C ALA A 202 -7.10 14.44 1.79
N ALA A 203 -7.46 15.18 0.72
CA ALA A 203 -8.79 15.74 0.51
C ALA A 203 -9.89 14.68 0.37
N LEU A 204 -9.57 13.41 0.04
CA LEU A 204 -10.56 12.33 0.00
C LEU A 204 -10.91 11.78 1.39
N PHE A 205 -10.13 12.12 2.41
CA PHE A 205 -10.41 11.76 3.79
C PHE A 205 -11.12 12.91 4.53
N SER A 206 -11.99 12.57 5.48
CA SER A 206 -12.68 13.59 6.28
C SER A 206 -11.68 14.41 7.12
N PRO A 207 -11.83 15.74 7.17
CA PRO A 207 -11.05 16.59 8.08
C PRO A 207 -11.17 16.17 9.56
N SER A 208 -12.31 15.60 9.97
CA SER A 208 -12.54 15.18 11.36
C SER A 208 -11.63 14.03 11.83
N ILE A 209 -11.08 13.26 10.89
CA ILE A 209 -10.13 12.17 11.18
C ILE A 209 -8.69 12.50 10.76
N GLY A 210 -8.45 13.74 10.33
CA GLY A 210 -7.13 14.23 9.93
C GLY A 210 -6.87 14.29 8.43
N GLY A 211 -7.90 14.15 7.60
CA GLY A 211 -7.86 14.42 6.16
C GLY A 211 -8.03 15.91 5.82
N GLY A 212 -8.47 16.18 4.58
CA GLY A 212 -8.72 17.53 4.09
C GLY A 212 -7.46 18.29 3.68
N ASN A 213 -7.41 19.57 4.02
CA ASN A 213 -6.27 20.44 3.67
C ASN A 213 -5.08 20.22 4.63
N VAL A 214 -3.96 19.77 4.08
CA VAL A 214 -2.73 19.47 4.83
C VAL A 214 -1.61 20.50 4.64
N SER A 215 -1.85 21.60 3.91
CA SER A 215 -0.79 22.56 3.51
C SER A 215 -0.11 23.25 4.68
N ALA A 216 -0.80 23.44 5.81
CA ALA A 216 -0.22 23.99 7.04
C ALA A 216 0.77 23.02 7.72
N ARG A 217 0.78 21.75 7.32
CA ARG A 217 1.56 20.67 7.93
C ARG A 217 2.64 20.10 7.03
N GLY A 218 2.58 20.35 5.72
CA GLY A 218 3.55 19.85 4.76
C GLY A 218 3.11 20.03 3.32
N ILE A 219 3.83 19.36 2.43
CA ILE A 219 3.61 19.38 0.99
C ILE A 219 3.12 17.99 0.60
N GLU A 220 1.95 17.95 -0.06
CA GLU A 220 1.47 16.78 -0.77
C GLU A 220 1.89 16.88 -2.24
N SER A 221 2.33 15.78 -2.83
CA SER A 221 2.77 15.71 -4.22
C SER A 221 2.42 14.36 -4.83
N ASP A 222 2.49 14.24 -6.15
CA ASP A 222 2.21 12.99 -6.84
C ASP A 222 3.31 11.99 -6.56
N ALA A 223 2.94 10.75 -6.24
CA ALA A 223 3.90 9.66 -6.12
C ALA A 223 4.29 9.09 -7.49
N ASN A 224 3.65 9.54 -8.57
CA ASN A 224 3.85 9.09 -9.96
C ASN A 224 3.60 7.60 -10.20
N VAL A 225 2.85 6.98 -9.29
CA VAL A 225 2.41 5.59 -9.35
C VAL A 225 0.90 5.58 -9.17
N GLY A 226 0.19 4.71 -9.89
CA GLY A 226 -1.22 4.44 -9.68
C GLY A 226 -1.46 3.03 -9.17
N GLN A 227 -2.59 2.82 -8.52
CA GLN A 227 -3.04 1.54 -7.98
C GLN A 227 -4.37 1.16 -8.60
N VAL A 228 -4.45 -0.06 -9.14
CA VAL A 228 -5.67 -0.65 -9.68
C VAL A 228 -6.42 -1.35 -8.55
N PHE A 229 -7.73 -1.09 -8.44
CA PHE A 229 -8.62 -1.68 -7.45
C PHE A 229 -9.72 -2.50 -8.10
N GLY A 230 -10.18 -3.55 -7.43
CA GLY A 230 -11.25 -4.41 -7.94
C GLY A 230 -12.37 -4.59 -6.92
N VAL A 231 -13.58 -4.82 -7.43
CA VAL A 231 -14.68 -5.36 -6.62
C VAL A 231 -14.42 -6.86 -6.48
N ALA A 232 -14.21 -7.29 -5.23
CA ALA A 232 -13.97 -8.67 -4.87
C ALA A 232 -15.23 -9.26 -4.23
N VAL A 233 -15.63 -10.45 -4.68
CA VAL A 233 -16.80 -11.17 -4.19
C VAL A 233 -16.39 -12.55 -3.70
N SER A 234 -17.20 -13.16 -2.82
CA SER A 234 -16.99 -14.56 -2.46
C SER A 234 -17.16 -15.46 -3.67
N THR A 235 -16.45 -16.60 -3.69
CA THR A 235 -16.61 -17.58 -4.77
C THR A 235 -18.07 -17.99 -4.98
N HIS A 236 -18.86 -18.10 -3.92
CA HIS A 236 -20.30 -18.37 -4.01
C HIS A 236 -21.08 -17.26 -4.71
N LEU A 237 -20.84 -15.99 -4.36
CA LEU A 237 -21.48 -14.86 -5.03
C LEU A 237 -21.05 -14.75 -6.50
N TYR A 238 -19.77 -14.99 -6.80
CA TYR A 238 -19.27 -15.03 -8.18
C TYR A 238 -20.08 -16.02 -9.04
N ARG A 239 -20.30 -17.23 -8.52
CA ARG A 239 -21.08 -18.27 -9.24
C ARG A 239 -22.55 -17.88 -9.37
N ALA A 240 -23.15 -17.30 -8.34
CA ALA A 240 -24.52 -16.81 -8.40
C ALA A 240 -24.69 -15.71 -9.46
N LEU A 241 -23.73 -14.78 -9.55
CA LEU A 241 -23.72 -13.72 -10.57
C LEU A 241 -23.57 -14.30 -11.98
N GLN A 242 -22.69 -15.29 -12.18
CA GLN A 242 -22.56 -15.96 -13.48
C GLN A 242 -23.85 -16.63 -13.90
N ALA A 243 -24.49 -17.37 -12.98
CA ALA A 243 -25.77 -18.03 -13.25
C ALA A 243 -26.87 -17.02 -13.59
N ALA A 244 -26.98 -15.93 -12.82
CA ALA A 244 -27.95 -14.86 -13.06
C ALA A 244 -27.74 -14.16 -14.42
N GLN A 245 -26.52 -14.15 -14.92
CA GLN A 245 -26.13 -13.52 -16.19
C GLN A 245 -26.09 -14.51 -17.37
N GLY A 246 -26.49 -15.77 -17.17
CA GLY A 246 -26.45 -16.79 -18.22
C GLY A 246 -25.04 -17.13 -18.71
N LEU A 247 -24.01 -16.86 -17.90
CA LEU A 247 -22.63 -17.15 -18.25
C LEU A 247 -22.33 -18.63 -17.95
N SER A 248 -21.87 -19.37 -18.95
CA SER A 248 -21.37 -20.72 -18.77
C SER A 248 -19.90 -20.66 -18.38
N ASP A 249 -19.53 -21.31 -17.28
CA ASP A 249 -18.13 -21.43 -16.93
C ASP A 249 -17.49 -22.54 -17.75
N VAL A 250 -16.57 -22.17 -18.64
CA VAL A 250 -15.81 -23.13 -19.45
C VAL A 250 -14.89 -23.98 -18.56
N ASN A 251 -14.60 -23.56 -17.31
CA ASN A 251 -13.85 -24.35 -16.35
C ASN A 251 -14.09 -23.91 -14.89
N SER A 252 -14.87 -24.72 -14.14
CA SER A 252 -15.29 -24.48 -12.75
C SER A 252 -14.17 -24.23 -11.72
N THR A 253 -12.90 -24.34 -12.13
CA THR A 253 -11.73 -24.16 -11.26
C THR A 253 -10.84 -22.97 -11.62
N THR A 254 -10.91 -22.41 -12.83
CA THR A 254 -9.92 -21.42 -13.30
C THR A 254 -10.33 -19.96 -13.14
N TYR A 255 -11.63 -19.66 -13.02
CA TYR A 255 -12.15 -18.29 -12.83
C TYR A 255 -11.55 -17.29 -13.83
N ASP A 256 -11.61 -17.64 -15.11
CA ASP A 256 -11.03 -16.85 -16.20
C ASP A 256 -11.64 -15.43 -16.24
N PRO A 257 -10.81 -14.35 -16.24
CA PRO A 257 -11.26 -12.98 -16.44
C PRO A 257 -12.23 -12.77 -17.61
N VAL A 258 -12.07 -13.51 -18.71
CA VAL A 258 -12.95 -13.45 -19.89
C VAL A 258 -14.39 -13.85 -19.53
N ASN A 259 -14.54 -14.87 -18.68
CA ASN A 259 -15.82 -15.44 -18.27
C ASN A 259 -16.33 -14.89 -16.92
N ALA A 260 -15.65 -13.89 -16.36
CA ALA A 260 -16.06 -13.28 -15.11
C ALA A 260 -17.44 -12.59 -15.26
N PRO A 261 -18.29 -12.68 -14.21
CA PRO A 261 -19.55 -11.97 -14.19
C PRO A 261 -19.30 -10.46 -14.04
N ASN A 262 -20.33 -9.68 -14.37
CA ASN A 262 -20.30 -8.23 -14.29
C ASN A 262 -21.14 -7.68 -13.14
N ILE A 263 -20.66 -6.62 -12.51
CA ILE A 263 -21.48 -5.73 -11.70
C ILE A 263 -21.37 -4.31 -12.28
N THR A 264 -22.49 -3.63 -12.46
CA THR A 264 -22.46 -2.21 -12.84
C THR A 264 -22.10 -1.37 -11.63
N ARG A 265 -21.60 -0.15 -11.85
CA ARG A 265 -21.38 0.84 -10.78
C ARG A 265 -22.68 1.10 -10.05
N ALA A 266 -23.80 1.24 -10.75
CA ALA A 266 -25.11 1.45 -10.14
C ALA A 266 -25.51 0.31 -9.20
N GLN A 267 -25.28 -0.95 -9.61
CA GLN A 267 -25.53 -2.12 -8.74
C GLN A 267 -24.63 -2.14 -7.52
N TYR A 268 -23.34 -1.84 -7.68
CA TYR A 268 -22.43 -1.78 -6.54
C TYR A 268 -22.79 -0.63 -5.59
N VAL A 269 -23.10 0.56 -6.12
CA VAL A 269 -23.58 1.73 -5.37
C VAL A 269 -24.84 1.41 -4.56
N ALA A 270 -25.78 0.65 -5.14
CA ALA A 270 -27.00 0.22 -4.44
C ALA A 270 -26.71 -0.67 -3.22
N ILE A 271 -25.56 -1.35 -3.16
CA ILE A 271 -25.11 -2.17 -2.02
C ILE A 271 -24.34 -1.34 -1.00
N ILE A 272 -23.51 -0.38 -1.44
CA ILE A 272 -22.53 0.28 -0.56
C ILE A 272 -22.98 1.64 -0.02
N THR A 273 -24.12 2.15 -0.48
CA THR A 273 -24.71 3.40 0.00
C THR A 273 -25.51 3.14 1.28
N SER A 274 -25.41 4.04 2.25
CA SER A 274 -26.27 4.03 3.43
C SER A 274 -27.75 4.13 3.00
N GLY A 275 -28.57 3.18 3.47
CA GLY A 275 -29.96 3.03 2.98
C GLY A 275 -30.10 2.67 1.49
N GLY A 276 -29.07 2.08 0.88
CA GLY A 276 -29.08 1.64 -0.51
C GLY A 276 -30.15 0.59 -0.81
N ALA A 277 -30.62 0.56 -2.07
CA ALA A 277 -31.72 -0.31 -2.50
C ALA A 277 -31.41 -1.82 -2.43
N ALA A 278 -30.14 -2.21 -2.31
CA ALA A 278 -29.71 -3.60 -2.16
C ALA A 278 -29.18 -3.91 -0.75
N ASN A 279 -29.46 -3.06 0.24
CA ASN A 279 -29.06 -3.30 1.63
C ASN A 279 -29.88 -4.45 2.23
N GLY A 280 -29.40 -5.68 2.04
CA GLY A 280 -30.00 -6.90 2.57
C GLY A 280 -30.86 -7.67 1.56
N ASP A 281 -30.90 -7.23 0.31
CA ASP A 281 -31.65 -7.89 -0.75
C ASP A 281 -30.85 -7.92 -2.07
N TRP A 282 -30.54 -9.13 -2.53
CA TRP A 282 -29.86 -9.34 -3.81
C TRP A 282 -30.79 -9.30 -5.03
N THR A 283 -32.10 -9.17 -4.88
CA THR A 283 -33.09 -9.32 -5.97
C THR A 283 -32.80 -8.40 -7.15
N ALA A 284 -32.39 -7.15 -6.90
CA ALA A 284 -32.05 -6.18 -7.94
C ALA A 284 -30.80 -6.56 -8.77
N ILE A 285 -29.99 -7.52 -8.30
CA ILE A 285 -28.71 -7.92 -8.90
C ILE A 285 -28.78 -9.37 -9.42
N LEU A 286 -29.35 -10.28 -8.64
CA LEU A 286 -29.41 -11.72 -8.93
C LEU A 286 -30.78 -12.18 -9.45
N GLY A 287 -31.79 -11.31 -9.46
CA GLY A 287 -33.18 -11.65 -9.81
C GLY A 287 -33.92 -12.47 -8.74
N SER A 288 -33.27 -12.75 -7.61
CA SER A 288 -33.83 -13.41 -6.43
C SER A 288 -33.05 -12.98 -5.18
N ASN A 289 -33.61 -13.21 -3.98
CA ASN A 289 -32.91 -12.98 -2.72
C ASN A 289 -32.47 -14.31 -2.07
N PRO A 290 -31.23 -14.76 -2.28
CA PRO A 290 -30.72 -16.01 -1.75
C PRO A 290 -30.21 -15.90 -0.30
N GLY A 291 -30.30 -14.74 0.34
CA GLY A 291 -29.91 -14.53 1.73
C GLY A 291 -29.16 -13.22 1.97
N LYS A 292 -28.35 -13.19 3.03
CA LYS A 292 -27.71 -11.97 3.53
C LYS A 292 -26.76 -11.33 2.51
N VAL A 293 -26.68 -10.02 2.58
CA VAL A 293 -25.69 -9.18 1.91
C VAL A 293 -24.63 -8.80 2.94
N LYS A 294 -23.41 -9.35 2.81
CA LYS A 294 -22.26 -8.95 3.62
C LYS A 294 -21.38 -7.98 2.87
N LEU A 295 -21.28 -6.76 3.38
CA LEU A 295 -20.41 -5.73 2.85
C LEU A 295 -19.14 -5.63 3.70
N GLU A 296 -18.04 -6.13 3.12
CA GLU A 296 -16.71 -6.17 3.74
C GLU A 296 -15.91 -4.92 3.34
N ARG A 297 -16.09 -3.85 4.12
CA ARG A 297 -15.42 -2.56 3.91
C ARG A 297 -14.07 -2.52 4.61
N ARG A 298 -13.22 -1.61 4.17
CA ARG A 298 -12.03 -1.20 4.93
C ARG A 298 -12.38 -0.01 5.82
N VAL A 299 -11.60 0.18 6.88
CA VAL A 299 -11.72 1.35 7.77
C VAL A 299 -11.70 2.69 7.04
N ASN A 300 -12.29 3.71 7.64
CA ASN A 300 -12.33 5.07 7.06
C ASN A 300 -10.95 5.72 6.86
N THR A 301 -9.90 5.19 7.49
CA THR A 301 -8.51 5.62 7.31
C THR A 301 -7.81 4.92 6.13
N SER A 302 -8.49 3.97 5.47
CA SER A 302 -7.95 3.18 4.36
C SER A 302 -8.07 3.90 3.03
N GLY A 303 -6.97 4.01 2.29
CA GLY A 303 -6.99 4.56 0.93
C GLY A 303 -7.82 3.72 -0.04
N SER A 304 -7.88 2.39 0.10
CA SER A 304 -8.80 1.55 -0.70
C SER A 304 -10.28 1.90 -0.45
N GLN A 305 -10.66 2.27 0.78
CA GLN A 305 -12.03 2.68 1.10
C GLN A 305 -12.31 4.07 0.53
N ALA A 306 -11.39 5.02 0.70
CA ALA A 306 -11.49 6.35 0.11
C ALA A 306 -11.56 6.28 -1.43
N SER A 307 -10.78 5.38 -2.05
CA SER A 307 -10.82 5.10 -3.49
C SER A 307 -12.19 4.58 -3.92
N SER A 308 -12.75 3.60 -3.20
CA SER A 308 -14.09 3.09 -3.48
C SER A 308 -15.16 4.17 -3.34
N ASN A 309 -15.07 5.02 -2.30
CA ASN A 309 -16.03 6.09 -2.08
C ASN A 309 -15.95 7.15 -3.19
N ALA A 310 -14.74 7.55 -3.57
CA ALA A 310 -14.54 8.53 -4.64
C ALA A 310 -15.04 8.00 -6.00
N PHE A 311 -14.71 6.74 -6.32
CA PHE A 311 -15.05 6.16 -7.62
C PHE A 311 -16.54 5.84 -7.77
N PHE A 312 -17.15 5.20 -6.77
CA PHE A 312 -18.53 4.71 -6.88
C PHE A 312 -19.55 5.70 -6.32
N LEU A 313 -19.25 6.34 -5.19
CA LEU A 313 -20.18 7.23 -4.49
C LEU A 313 -19.97 8.72 -4.82
N ALA A 314 -18.99 9.02 -5.68
CA ALA A 314 -18.51 10.36 -5.94
C ALA A 314 -18.18 11.14 -4.67
N SER A 315 -17.79 10.45 -3.58
CA SER A 315 -17.64 11.05 -2.24
C SER A 315 -16.16 11.10 -1.84
N PRO A 316 -15.60 12.28 -1.53
CA PRO A 316 -16.22 13.61 -1.44
C PRO A 316 -16.16 14.43 -2.75
N CYS A 317 -15.94 13.80 -3.89
CA CYS A 317 -15.65 14.46 -5.17
C CYS A 317 -16.78 15.32 -5.76
N ALA A 318 -18.04 15.04 -5.43
CA ALA A 318 -19.19 15.74 -5.97
C ALA A 318 -19.79 16.71 -4.95
N SER A 319 -19.96 17.97 -5.36
CA SER A 319 -20.58 19.03 -4.55
C SER A 319 -22.07 19.19 -4.83
N GLY A 320 -22.87 19.48 -3.81
CA GLY A 320 -24.32 19.68 -3.92
C GLY A 320 -25.11 18.66 -3.09
N ALA A 321 -26.36 18.99 -2.74
CA ALA A 321 -27.21 18.08 -1.97
C ALA A 321 -27.47 16.79 -2.77
N GLY A 322 -27.11 15.64 -2.20
CA GLY A 322 -27.26 14.33 -2.85
C GLY A 322 -26.27 14.05 -3.99
N ALA A 323 -25.30 14.94 -4.23
CA ALA A 323 -24.30 14.74 -5.29
C ALA A 323 -23.23 13.71 -4.88
N SER A 324 -22.83 13.71 -3.62
CA SER A 324 -22.04 12.65 -2.99
C SER A 324 -22.96 11.73 -2.19
N LEU A 325 -22.82 10.43 -2.38
CA LEU A 325 -23.54 9.43 -1.58
C LEU A 325 -22.76 9.09 -0.31
N ILE A 326 -23.49 8.75 0.75
CA ILE A 326 -22.92 8.40 2.05
C ILE A 326 -22.61 6.89 2.05
N PRO A 327 -21.37 6.46 2.32
CA PRO A 327 -21.06 5.04 2.42
C PRO A 327 -21.74 4.41 3.64
N ALA A 328 -22.29 3.21 3.48
CA ALA A 328 -22.93 2.45 4.56
C ALA A 328 -21.91 2.09 5.66
N ALA A 329 -22.20 2.38 6.92
CA ALA A 329 -21.29 2.21 8.05
C ALA A 329 -21.74 1.10 9.01
N THR A 330 -20.76 0.39 9.59
CA THR A 330 -21.00 -0.76 10.49
C THR A 330 -21.95 -0.45 11.62
N ALA A 331 -21.78 0.72 12.26
CA ALA A 331 -22.51 1.08 13.47
C ALA A 331 -23.98 1.49 13.22
N THR A 332 -24.32 1.94 12.01
CA THR A 332 -25.62 2.56 11.71
C THR A 332 -26.44 1.77 10.71
N ASP A 333 -25.81 1.06 9.77
CA ASP A 333 -26.51 0.46 8.64
C ASP A 333 -26.66 -1.05 8.77
N SER A 334 -25.90 -1.71 9.66
CA SER A 334 -25.98 -3.16 9.83
C SER A 334 -27.35 -3.59 10.39
N THR A 335 -27.99 -4.54 9.70
CA THR A 335 -29.24 -5.21 10.07
C THR A 335 -29.06 -6.73 10.08
N THR A 336 -30.13 -7.48 10.32
CA THR A 336 -30.12 -8.96 10.23
C THR A 336 -29.73 -9.47 8.84
N ASP A 337 -30.17 -8.77 7.79
CA ASP A 337 -30.02 -9.20 6.40
C ASP A 337 -28.91 -8.46 5.66
N TYR A 338 -28.46 -7.32 6.19
CA TYR A 338 -27.37 -6.52 5.66
C TYR A 338 -26.28 -6.33 6.71
N VAL A 339 -25.11 -6.94 6.54
CA VAL A 339 -24.03 -6.86 7.52
C VAL A 339 -22.90 -6.04 6.93
N VAL A 340 -22.68 -4.84 7.47
CA VAL A 340 -21.51 -4.03 7.14
C VAL A 340 -20.41 -4.32 8.16
N THR A 341 -19.23 -4.66 7.70
CA THR A 341 -18.07 -4.85 8.58
C THR A 341 -16.90 -3.99 8.12
N GLU A 342 -16.32 -3.25 9.06
CA GLU A 342 -15.08 -2.50 8.87
C GLU A 342 -13.87 -3.35 9.22
N ASN A 343 -12.93 -3.41 8.29
CA ASN A 343 -11.75 -4.26 8.36
C ASN A 343 -10.46 -3.43 8.36
N ALA A 344 -9.51 -3.78 9.24
CA ALA A 344 -8.26 -3.04 9.44
C ALA A 344 -7.32 -3.18 8.23
N GLY A 345 -7.23 -4.39 7.67
CA GLY A 345 -6.36 -4.74 6.54
C GLY A 345 -7.06 -5.46 5.40
N SER A 346 -6.39 -5.57 4.25
CA SER A 346 -6.85 -6.37 3.11
C SER A 346 -6.95 -7.86 3.48
N GLY A 347 -6.09 -8.37 4.36
CA GLY A 347 -6.16 -9.75 4.85
C GLY A 347 -7.45 -10.07 5.63
N ASP A 348 -7.96 -9.12 6.40
CA ASP A 348 -9.23 -9.27 7.13
C ASP A 348 -10.41 -9.35 6.15
N VAL A 349 -10.44 -8.45 5.15
CA VAL A 349 -11.43 -8.48 4.05
C VAL A 349 -11.37 -9.82 3.31
N LYS A 350 -10.17 -10.28 2.92
CA LYS A 350 -9.97 -11.57 2.25
C LYS A 350 -10.49 -12.73 3.09
N THR A 351 -10.20 -12.73 4.39
CA THR A 351 -10.65 -13.78 5.32
C THR A 351 -12.17 -13.81 5.41
N ARG A 352 -12.82 -12.65 5.57
CA ARG A 352 -14.28 -12.57 5.69
C ARG A 352 -15.03 -12.88 4.40
N ILE A 353 -14.49 -12.47 3.25
CA ILE A 353 -15.03 -12.88 1.94
C ILE A 353 -14.87 -14.39 1.74
N THR A 354 -13.72 -14.96 2.15
CA THR A 354 -13.45 -16.39 2.05
C THR A 354 -14.37 -17.22 2.95
N SER A 355 -14.74 -16.70 4.13
CA SER A 355 -15.63 -17.39 5.07
C SER A 355 -17.11 -17.27 4.73
N ALA A 356 -17.48 -16.54 3.68
CA ALA A 356 -18.87 -16.43 3.24
C ALA A 356 -19.38 -17.77 2.69
N THR A 357 -20.69 -18.02 2.81
CA THR A 357 -21.31 -19.31 2.47
C THR A 357 -22.16 -19.23 1.20
N ALA A 358 -22.69 -20.37 0.75
CA ALA A 358 -23.68 -20.42 -0.33
C ALA A 358 -25.03 -19.79 0.08
N ALA A 359 -25.95 -19.69 -0.88
CA ALA A 359 -27.34 -19.27 -0.68
C ALA A 359 -27.99 -20.02 0.50
N GLY A 360 -28.75 -19.32 1.33
CA GLY A 360 -29.40 -19.88 2.52
C GLY A 360 -28.46 -20.30 3.66
N GLY A 361 -27.14 -20.14 3.50
CA GLY A 361 -26.17 -20.35 4.57
C GLY A 361 -26.15 -19.20 5.58
N VAL A 362 -25.64 -19.49 6.78
CA VAL A 362 -25.61 -18.55 7.94
C VAL A 362 -24.92 -17.22 7.60
N GLU A 363 -23.87 -17.29 6.78
CA GLU A 363 -23.04 -16.15 6.41
C GLU A 363 -23.52 -15.45 5.13
N GLY A 364 -24.32 -16.10 4.28
CA GLY A 364 -24.73 -15.52 2.99
C GLY A 364 -23.55 -15.11 2.09
N TYR A 365 -23.80 -14.16 1.18
CA TYR A 365 -22.83 -13.72 0.17
C TYR A 365 -22.07 -12.47 0.61
N ALA A 366 -20.77 -12.41 0.29
CA ALA A 366 -19.90 -11.31 0.67
C ALA A 366 -19.29 -10.59 -0.53
N ILE A 367 -19.15 -9.28 -0.39
CA ILE A 367 -18.59 -8.37 -1.39
C ILE A 367 -17.76 -7.27 -0.70
N GLY A 368 -16.69 -6.82 -1.33
CA GLY A 368 -15.85 -5.73 -0.86
C GLY A 368 -14.93 -5.21 -1.97
N VAL A 369 -13.99 -4.32 -1.60
CA VAL A 369 -12.97 -3.79 -2.53
C VAL A 369 -11.58 -4.16 -2.03
N LEU A 370 -10.75 -4.61 -2.96
CA LEU A 370 -9.34 -4.94 -2.74
C LEU A 370 -8.48 -4.30 -3.84
N SER A 371 -7.29 -3.84 -3.48
CA SER A 371 -6.22 -3.57 -4.46
C SER A 371 -5.88 -4.85 -5.21
N THR A 372 -5.68 -4.75 -6.52
CA THR A 372 -5.37 -5.89 -7.39
C THR A 372 -3.97 -6.48 -7.19
N GLU A 373 -3.15 -5.85 -6.34
CA GLU A 373 -1.93 -6.47 -5.80
C GLU A 373 -2.23 -7.81 -5.08
N ASN A 374 -3.45 -7.94 -4.54
CA ASN A 374 -3.89 -9.16 -3.88
C ASN A 374 -4.18 -10.21 -4.96
N ASN A 375 -3.57 -11.38 -4.81
CA ASN A 375 -3.70 -12.47 -5.76
C ASN A 375 -4.24 -13.72 -5.07
N TRP A 376 -5.53 -13.99 -5.27
CA TRP A 376 -6.21 -15.14 -4.69
C TRP A 376 -5.54 -16.47 -5.07
N ARG A 377 -4.82 -16.53 -6.20
CA ARG A 377 -4.11 -17.73 -6.66
C ARG A 377 -2.90 -18.07 -5.78
N LEU A 378 -2.35 -17.08 -5.07
CA LEU A 378 -1.17 -17.22 -4.19
C LEU A 378 -1.53 -17.11 -2.70
N ASP A 379 -2.72 -16.61 -2.38
CA ASP A 379 -3.21 -16.52 -1.01
C ASP A 379 -3.47 -17.92 -0.39
N SER A 380 -3.34 -18.01 0.94
CA SER A 380 -3.62 -19.24 1.68
C SER A 380 -5.11 -19.63 1.60
N GLY A 381 -5.43 -20.90 1.88
CA GLY A 381 -6.82 -21.41 1.87
C GLY A 381 -7.82 -20.63 2.72
N THR A 382 -7.36 -19.93 3.76
CA THR A 382 -8.19 -19.07 4.61
C THR A 382 -8.47 -17.68 4.03
N GLN A 383 -7.80 -17.31 2.94
CA GLN A 383 -7.85 -15.97 2.34
C GLN A 383 -8.02 -16.00 0.81
N ASN A 384 -8.10 -17.17 0.18
CA ASN A 384 -8.16 -17.31 -1.28
C ASN A 384 -9.59 -17.50 -1.84
N GLY A 385 -10.63 -17.36 -1.03
CA GLY A 385 -12.03 -17.57 -1.40
C GLY A 385 -12.70 -16.36 -2.06
N TYR A 386 -11.95 -15.36 -2.50
CA TYR A 386 -12.46 -14.18 -3.21
C TYR A 386 -12.10 -14.21 -4.70
N ARG A 387 -12.93 -13.59 -5.53
CA ARG A 387 -12.66 -13.37 -6.96
C ARG A 387 -13.00 -11.93 -7.34
N TYR A 388 -12.22 -11.35 -8.23
CA TYR A 388 -12.59 -10.08 -8.84
C TYR A 388 -13.72 -10.30 -9.86
N VAL A 389 -14.63 -9.33 -9.96
CA VAL A 389 -15.67 -9.30 -10.99
C VAL A 389 -15.37 -8.20 -12.00
N LYS A 390 -16.04 -8.24 -13.16
CA LYS A 390 -16.03 -7.11 -14.09
C LYS A 390 -16.78 -5.94 -13.46
N VAL A 391 -16.28 -4.73 -13.67
CA VAL A 391 -16.99 -3.49 -13.39
C VAL A 391 -17.23 -2.79 -14.72
N GLU A 392 -18.50 -2.53 -15.04
CA GLU A 392 -18.89 -1.96 -16.35
C GLU A 392 -18.34 -2.77 -17.55
N GLY A 393 -18.39 -4.10 -17.44
CA GLY A 393 -18.01 -5.03 -18.49
C GLY A 393 -16.51 -5.34 -18.59
N VAL A 394 -15.65 -4.65 -17.84
CA VAL A 394 -14.20 -4.84 -17.90
C VAL A 394 -13.66 -5.47 -16.63
N HIS A 395 -12.84 -6.53 -16.75
CA HIS A 395 -12.20 -7.20 -15.62
C HIS A 395 -10.80 -6.58 -15.38
N PRO A 396 -10.41 -6.30 -14.12
CA PRO A 396 -9.11 -5.68 -13.84
C PRO A 396 -7.90 -6.54 -14.25
N GLU A 397 -8.07 -7.87 -14.29
CA GLU A 397 -7.00 -8.82 -14.65
C GLU A 397 -7.07 -9.31 -16.11
N LEU A 398 -7.96 -8.76 -16.96
CA LEU A 398 -8.09 -9.23 -18.34
C LEU A 398 -6.80 -8.94 -19.13
N GLY A 399 -6.32 -9.94 -19.89
CA GLY A 399 -5.09 -9.84 -20.68
C GLY A 399 -3.79 -10.05 -19.90
N ASP A 400 -3.80 -9.91 -18.57
CA ASP A 400 -2.64 -10.17 -17.73
C ASP A 400 -3.06 -10.48 -16.28
N THR A 401 -3.18 -11.77 -15.97
CA THR A 401 -3.52 -12.25 -14.62
C THR A 401 -2.33 -12.31 -13.68
N GLU A 402 -1.11 -12.03 -14.11
CA GLU A 402 0.10 -12.06 -13.27
C GLU A 402 0.40 -10.67 -12.70
N ASN A 403 0.23 -9.65 -13.53
CA ASN A 403 0.51 -8.27 -13.17
C ASN A 403 -0.76 -7.43 -12.93
N ALA A 404 -1.92 -7.85 -13.43
CA ALA A 404 -3.24 -7.24 -13.16
C ALA A 404 -3.30 -5.72 -13.35
N ARG A 405 -2.67 -5.20 -14.41
CA ARG A 405 -2.62 -3.76 -14.69
C ARG A 405 -2.94 -3.37 -16.14
N VAL A 406 -2.91 -4.32 -17.08
CA VAL A 406 -2.99 -4.05 -18.52
C VAL A 406 -4.26 -3.29 -18.92
N THR A 407 -5.42 -3.67 -18.36
CA THR A 407 -6.68 -2.96 -18.66
C THR A 407 -6.69 -1.54 -18.09
N ALA A 408 -6.07 -1.30 -16.94
CA ALA A 408 -5.94 0.05 -16.39
C ALA A 408 -4.92 0.89 -17.17
N THR A 409 -3.78 0.32 -17.54
CA THR A 409 -2.76 1.05 -18.33
C THR A 409 -3.26 1.42 -19.72
N ASN A 410 -4.16 0.63 -20.30
CA ASN A 410 -4.83 0.95 -21.55
C ASN A 410 -6.04 1.89 -21.41
N GLY A 411 -6.52 2.13 -20.19
CA GLY A 411 -7.68 3.00 -19.91
C GLY A 411 -9.03 2.30 -20.01
N ASP A 412 -9.06 0.99 -20.27
CA ASP A 412 -10.29 0.20 -20.35
C ASP A 412 -10.95 0.02 -18.98
N TYR A 413 -10.14 -0.15 -17.92
CA TYR A 413 -10.62 -0.36 -16.57
C TYR A 413 -10.40 0.87 -15.69
N ALA A 414 -11.49 1.57 -15.37
CA ALA A 414 -11.45 2.90 -14.79
C ALA A 414 -11.24 2.95 -13.26
N PHE A 415 -11.36 1.84 -12.52
CA PHE A 415 -11.17 1.85 -11.06
C PHE A 415 -9.68 1.77 -10.71
N HIS A 416 -9.03 2.91 -10.94
CA HIS A 416 -7.60 3.13 -10.85
C HIS A 416 -7.37 4.50 -10.22
N MET A 417 -6.53 4.57 -9.18
CA MET A 417 -6.25 5.81 -8.44
C MET A 417 -4.77 6.14 -8.47
N GLU A 418 -4.46 7.42 -8.59
CA GLU A 418 -3.09 7.93 -8.53
C GLU A 418 -2.68 8.23 -7.09
N MET A 419 -1.54 7.66 -6.71
CA MET A 419 -1.01 7.73 -5.37
C MET A 419 -0.35 9.07 -5.09
N LYS A 420 -0.33 9.44 -3.80
CA LYS A 420 0.29 10.67 -3.31
C LYS A 420 1.44 10.36 -2.38
N ASN A 421 2.42 11.24 -2.34
CA ASN A 421 3.37 11.34 -1.25
C ASN A 421 3.12 12.61 -0.45
N PHE A 422 3.46 12.56 0.83
CA PHE A 422 3.42 13.71 1.72
C PHE A 422 4.76 13.85 2.43
N VAL A 423 5.23 15.09 2.52
CA VAL A 423 6.42 15.45 3.28
C VAL A 423 6.05 16.58 4.24
N ARG A 424 6.16 16.34 5.54
CA ARG A 424 5.85 17.35 6.55
C ARG A 424 6.71 18.60 6.37
N SER A 425 6.19 19.77 6.71
CA SER A 425 6.98 20.99 6.87
C SER A 425 7.61 21.03 8.27
N ASN A 426 8.47 22.01 8.52
CA ASN A 426 8.77 22.41 9.89
C ASN A 426 7.61 23.27 10.37
N TYR A 427 6.91 22.84 11.43
CA TYR A 427 5.82 23.59 12.05
C TYR A 427 5.95 23.58 13.58
N ALA A 428 5.21 24.46 14.26
CA ALA A 428 5.32 24.64 15.70
C ALA A 428 5.02 23.34 16.47
N GLY A 429 5.83 23.04 17.49
CA GLY A 429 5.62 21.89 18.39
C GLY A 429 6.14 20.55 17.88
N VAL A 430 6.85 20.50 16.74
CA VAL A 430 7.51 19.26 16.26
C VAL A 430 9.02 19.44 16.05
N PRO A 431 9.82 18.36 16.18
CA PRO A 431 11.25 18.42 15.90
C PRO A 431 11.54 18.88 14.47
N ALA A 432 12.56 19.73 14.31
CA ALA A 432 13.06 20.12 13.00
C ALA A 432 13.55 18.90 12.23
N LYS A 433 13.25 18.84 10.93
CA LYS A 433 13.76 17.76 10.07
C LYS A 433 15.26 17.89 9.84
N THR A 434 15.96 16.76 9.85
CA THR A 434 17.33 16.64 9.33
C THR A 434 17.35 16.82 7.80
N ALA A 435 18.54 17.03 7.22
CA ALA A 435 18.71 17.09 5.77
C ALA A 435 18.23 15.80 5.07
N PHE A 436 18.51 14.64 5.67
CA PHE A 436 18.06 13.35 5.16
C PHE A 436 16.53 13.22 5.19
N GLU A 437 15.90 13.59 6.31
CA GLU A 437 14.44 13.58 6.45
C GLU A 437 13.73 14.52 5.47
N ASN A 438 14.39 15.61 5.04
CA ASN A 438 13.87 16.49 4.01
C ASN A 438 13.90 15.89 2.60
N ALA A 439 14.85 15.00 2.32
CA ALA A 439 15.10 14.49 0.97
C ALA A 439 14.50 13.09 0.72
N VAL A 440 14.49 12.22 1.72
CA VAL A 440 14.30 10.77 1.52
C VAL A 440 12.98 10.39 0.84
N VAL A 441 11.85 11.02 1.18
CA VAL A 441 10.57 10.73 0.54
C VAL A 441 10.60 11.12 -0.94
N GLY A 442 11.16 12.30 -1.26
CA GLY A 442 11.31 12.75 -2.64
C GLY A 442 12.27 11.87 -3.46
N GLN A 443 13.34 11.36 -2.83
CA GLN A 443 14.26 10.40 -3.46
C GLN A 443 13.54 9.09 -3.81
N ILE A 444 12.74 8.56 -2.88
CA ILE A 444 11.93 7.35 -3.13
C ILE A 444 10.93 7.63 -4.25
N THR A 445 10.19 8.74 -4.20
CA THR A 445 9.25 9.12 -5.26
C THR A 445 9.92 9.22 -6.63
N ALA A 446 11.12 9.81 -6.72
CA ALA A 446 11.85 9.92 -7.98
C ALA A 446 12.26 8.55 -8.54
N ALA A 447 12.70 7.63 -7.67
CA ALA A 447 13.03 6.26 -8.06
C ALA A 447 11.80 5.45 -8.47
N LEU A 448 10.65 5.70 -7.83
CA LEU A 448 9.36 5.10 -8.20
C LEU A 448 8.85 5.57 -9.56
N ALA A 449 8.99 6.86 -9.84
CA ALA A 449 8.50 7.51 -11.06
C ALA A 449 9.21 6.98 -12.32
N ASN A 450 10.50 6.68 -12.20
CA ASN A 450 11.33 6.23 -13.32
C ASN A 450 12.24 5.07 -12.89
N PRO A 451 11.68 3.86 -12.72
CA PRO A 451 12.47 2.70 -12.40
C PRO A 451 13.39 2.35 -13.59
N GLN A 452 14.52 1.70 -13.31
CA GLN A 452 15.40 1.21 -14.36
C GLN A 452 14.66 0.22 -15.29
N ALA A 453 15.11 0.10 -16.54
CA ALA A 453 14.48 -0.78 -17.54
C ALA A 453 14.31 -2.23 -17.05
N ALA A 454 15.29 -2.78 -16.32
CA ALA A 454 15.20 -4.13 -15.74
C ALA A 454 14.09 -4.26 -14.68
N ALA A 455 13.79 -3.18 -13.96
CA ALA A 455 12.74 -3.13 -12.95
C ALA A 455 11.33 -2.94 -13.55
N CYS A 456 11.22 -2.54 -14.83
CA CYS A 456 9.92 -2.41 -15.51
C CYS A 456 9.14 -3.74 -15.58
N ALA A 457 9.85 -4.85 -15.79
CA ALA A 457 9.22 -6.17 -15.88
C ALA A 457 8.62 -6.66 -14.55
N VAL A 458 9.00 -6.03 -13.43
CA VAL A 458 8.72 -6.52 -12.07
C VAL A 458 8.09 -5.51 -11.14
N LEU A 459 7.57 -4.44 -11.74
CA LEU A 459 6.68 -3.53 -11.05
C LEU A 459 5.62 -4.34 -10.29
N PRO A 460 5.37 -4.10 -8.99
CA PRO A 460 4.46 -4.93 -8.21
C PRO A 460 3.06 -5.00 -8.82
N ARG A 461 2.42 -6.18 -8.73
CA ARG A 461 1.09 -6.45 -9.27
C ARG A 461 0.11 -5.31 -8.95
N GLY A 462 -0.69 -4.90 -9.92
CA GLY A 462 -1.75 -3.93 -9.75
C GLY A 462 -1.30 -2.47 -9.70
N LEU A 463 0.01 -2.19 -9.79
CA LEU A 463 0.51 -0.83 -9.89
C LEU A 463 0.65 -0.36 -11.34
N THR A 464 0.67 0.94 -11.57
CA THR A 464 0.99 1.54 -12.88
C THR A 464 1.93 2.70 -12.67
N LEU A 465 2.71 3.07 -13.68
CA LEU A 465 3.49 4.31 -13.69
C LEU A 465 2.68 5.41 -14.36
N ASN A 466 2.80 6.63 -13.85
CA ASN A 466 2.14 7.80 -14.43
C ASN A 466 2.79 8.14 -15.80
N PRO A 467 2.01 8.42 -16.87
CA PRO A 467 2.53 8.80 -18.19
C PRO A 467 3.45 10.03 -18.19
N LEU A 468 3.26 10.95 -17.24
CA LEU A 468 4.04 12.17 -17.09
C LEU A 468 5.29 12.00 -16.22
N ALA A 469 5.51 10.81 -15.67
CA ALA A 469 6.66 10.51 -14.82
C ALA A 469 8.00 10.45 -15.57
N GLY A 470 7.97 10.40 -16.91
CA GLY A 470 9.17 10.25 -17.74
C GLY A 470 9.82 8.87 -17.64
N SER A 471 9.04 7.84 -17.28
CA SER A 471 9.51 6.46 -17.15
C SER A 471 10.05 5.90 -18.46
N VAL A 472 11.11 5.10 -18.38
CA VAL A 472 11.63 4.28 -19.49
C VAL A 472 10.82 3.02 -19.78
N CYS A 473 9.79 2.71 -18.97
CA CYS A 473 8.96 1.52 -19.15
C CYS A 473 7.96 1.66 -20.32
N THR A 474 7.29 0.56 -20.67
CA THR A 474 6.42 0.52 -21.86
C THR A 474 5.03 1.09 -21.57
N VAL A 475 4.56 2.00 -22.43
CA VAL A 475 3.21 2.57 -22.38
C VAL A 475 2.16 1.53 -22.77
N GLY A 476 1.07 1.48 -22.00
CA GLY A 476 0.02 0.49 -22.13
C GLY A 476 0.35 -0.86 -21.46
N ALA A 477 1.55 -1.01 -20.91
CA ALA A 477 1.97 -2.20 -20.17
C ALA A 477 2.29 -1.88 -18.70
N GLN A 478 3.26 -1.00 -18.45
CA GLN A 478 3.56 -0.49 -17.11
C GLN A 478 3.12 0.96 -16.94
N VAL A 479 3.34 1.78 -17.97
CA VAL A 479 2.98 3.20 -17.97
C VAL A 479 1.55 3.34 -18.47
N ALA A 480 0.70 4.00 -17.70
CA ALA A 480 -0.68 4.24 -18.09
C ALA A 480 -0.77 5.24 -19.25
N ARG A 481 -1.79 5.12 -20.11
CA ARG A 481 -2.06 6.05 -21.22
C ARG A 481 -2.75 7.34 -20.78
N ALA A 482 -3.38 7.30 -19.61
CA ALA A 482 -4.14 8.40 -19.06
C ALA A 482 -3.65 8.75 -17.64
N THR A 483 -3.90 9.99 -17.25
CA THR A 483 -3.66 10.48 -15.89
C THR A 483 -4.77 11.41 -15.45
N ASN A 484 -5.07 11.46 -14.16
CA ASN A 484 -5.91 12.50 -13.56
C ASN A 484 -5.09 13.65 -12.95
N LEU A 485 -3.79 13.72 -13.27
CA LEU A 485 -2.84 14.71 -12.75
C LEU A 485 -2.77 14.68 -11.22
N GLY A 486 -2.82 13.48 -10.64
CA GLY A 486 -2.82 13.24 -9.20
C GLY A 486 -4.03 13.76 -8.45
N LYS A 487 -5.16 14.00 -9.14
CA LYS A 487 -6.42 14.47 -8.55
C LYS A 487 -7.50 13.43 -8.80
N ASN A 488 -7.73 12.55 -7.84
CA ASN A 488 -8.61 11.39 -8.01
C ASN A 488 -10.11 11.75 -8.16
N CYS A 489 -10.49 12.98 -7.80
CA CYS A 489 -11.81 13.52 -8.13
C CYS A 489 -11.94 14.10 -9.55
N SER A 490 -10.85 14.20 -10.30
CA SER A 490 -10.84 14.73 -11.67
C SER A 490 -10.97 13.59 -12.68
N PRO A 491 -11.62 13.82 -13.83
CA PRO A 491 -11.64 12.85 -14.91
C PRO A 491 -10.21 12.59 -15.41
N ALA A 492 -9.93 11.33 -15.76
CA ALA A 492 -8.67 10.97 -16.41
C ALA A 492 -8.60 11.61 -17.81
N GLN A 493 -7.41 12.07 -18.18
CA GLN A 493 -7.10 12.68 -19.46
C GLN A 493 -6.08 11.81 -20.19
N LEU A 494 -6.31 11.57 -21.49
CA LEU A 494 -5.33 10.92 -22.35
C LEU A 494 -4.14 11.85 -22.55
N VAL A 495 -2.94 11.29 -22.47
CA VAL A 495 -1.69 12.05 -22.54
C VAL A 495 -0.82 11.65 -23.73
N GLN A 496 -1.25 10.65 -24.49
CA GLN A 496 -0.58 10.11 -25.68
C GLN A 496 -1.57 9.71 -26.75
#